data_AF-W9S8K4-F1
#
_entry.id   AF-W9S8K4-F1
#
_cell.length_a   1.000
_cell.length_b   1.000
_cell.length_c   1.000
_cell.angle_alpha   90.00
_cell.angle_beta   90.00
_cell.angle_gamma   90.00
#
_symmetry.space_group_name_H-M   'P 1'
#
loop_
_entity.id
_entity.type
_entity.pdbx_description
1 polymer ?
#
loop_
_entity_poly.entity_id
_entity_poly.type
_entity_poly.pdbx_seq_one_letter_code
_entity_poly.pdbx_strand_id
1 'polypeptide(L)'
;MHVLCDWIPTTLLHLLVLDIYRVLRPGGFFWLDHFFCAGDQLEEIYAPLFQSVGFNKLQWVVGRKLDRGPELREMYLSALLEKHLNNSWS
;
A
#
# COMPACT_ATOMS: atom_id res chain seq x y z
N MET A 1 -0.55 11.17 -13.40
CA MET A 1 -1.10 11.62 -12.10
C MET A 1 -1.05 10.45 -11.14
N HIS A 2 -0.57 10.67 -9.92
CA HIS A 2 -0.58 9.65 -8.86
C HIS A 2 -1.86 9.82 -8.05
N VAL A 3 -2.73 8.81 -8.06
CA VAL A 3 -3.99 8.86 -7.30
C VAL A 3 -3.74 8.59 -5.82
N LEU A 4 -2.81 7.67 -5.51
CA LEU A 4 -2.35 7.36 -4.15
C LEU A 4 -0.83 7.55 -4.07
N CYS A 5 -0.38 8.33 -3.08
CA CYS A 5 1.04 8.52 -2.75
C CYS A 5 1.19 9.30 -1.44
N ASP A 6 2.43 9.58 -1.07
CA ASP A 6 2.83 10.16 0.22
C ASP A 6 2.27 11.56 0.56
N TRP A 7 1.62 12.26 -0.38
CA TRP A 7 0.92 13.51 -0.02
C TRP A 7 -0.39 13.26 0.75
N ILE A 8 -0.94 12.05 0.68
CA ILE A 8 -2.19 11.70 1.37
C ILE A 8 -1.90 11.53 2.86
N PRO A 9 -2.64 12.19 3.76
CA PRO A 9 -2.50 11.96 5.20
C PRO A 9 -2.68 10.48 5.54
N THR A 10 -1.77 9.91 6.35
CA THR A 10 -1.75 8.48 6.66
C THR A 10 -3.08 7.94 7.19
N THR A 11 -3.79 8.72 8.00
CA THR A 11 -5.13 8.35 8.51
C THR A 11 -6.15 8.21 7.37
N LEU A 12 -6.12 9.12 6.39
CA LEU A 12 -7.01 9.06 5.24
C LEU A 12 -6.67 7.86 4.34
N LEU A 13 -5.37 7.61 4.12
CA LEU A 13 -4.93 6.42 3.38
C LEU A 13 -5.39 5.13 4.06
N HIS A 14 -5.30 5.05 5.39
CA HIS A 14 -5.78 3.89 6.15
C HIS A 14 -7.28 3.64 5.95
N LEU A 15 -8.11 4.70 6.00
CA LEU A 15 -9.55 4.59 5.72
C LEU A 15 -9.84 4.16 4.29
N LEU A 16 -9.10 4.70 3.32
CA LEU A 16 -9.24 4.31 1.91
C LEU A 16 -8.89 2.84 1.68
N VAL A 17 -7.80 2.37 2.28
CA VAL A 17 -7.39 0.95 2.19
C VAL A 17 -8.41 0.05 2.89
N LEU A 18 -9.01 0.50 3.99
CA LEU A 18 -10.12 -0.20 4.67
C LEU A 18 -11.35 -0.31 3.75
N ASP A 19 -11.72 0.75 3.03
CA ASP A 19 -12.85 0.71 2.09
C ASP A 19 -12.60 -0.27 0.94
N ILE A 20 -11.37 -0.30 0.40
CA ILE A 20 -10.95 -1.31 -0.58
C ILE A 20 -11.06 -2.72 0.01
N TYR A 21 -10.54 -2.94 1.21
CA TYR A 21 -10.59 -4.24 1.89
C TYR A 21 -12.03 -4.74 2.09
N ARG A 22 -12.96 -3.84 2.43
CA ARG A 22 -14.37 -4.17 2.68
C ARG A 22 -15.11 -4.66 1.44
N VAL A 23 -14.81 -4.10 0.26
CA VAL A 23 -15.48 -4.49 -1.00
C VAL A 23 -14.90 -5.76 -1.63
N LEU A 24 -13.67 -6.13 -1.27
CA LEU A 24 -13.07 -7.39 -1.73
C LEU A 24 -13.74 -8.60 -1.07
N ARG A 25 -14.00 -9.64 -1.86
CA ARG A 25 -14.37 -10.97 -1.33
C ARG A 25 -13.17 -11.60 -0.60
N PRO A 26 -13.38 -12.54 0.33
CA PRO A 26 -12.29 -13.33 0.91
C PRO A 26 -11.43 -13.97 -0.20
N GLY A 27 -10.10 -13.90 -0.08
CA GLY A 27 -9.15 -14.32 -1.12
C GLY A 27 -9.03 -13.35 -2.30
N GLY A 28 -9.71 -12.20 -2.26
CA GLY A 28 -9.60 -11.17 -3.29
C GLY A 28 -8.25 -10.44 -3.24
N PHE A 29 -7.79 -10.01 -4.41
CA PHE A 29 -6.52 -9.29 -4.54
C PHE A 29 -6.73 -7.78 -4.69
N PHE A 30 -5.84 -7.01 -4.08
CA PHE A 30 -5.66 -5.59 -4.32
C PHE A 30 -4.29 -5.39 -4.98
N TRP A 31 -4.31 -4.87 -6.20
CA TRP A 31 -3.10 -4.44 -6.90
C TRP A 31 -2.97 -2.92 -6.79
N LEU A 32 -1.96 -2.50 -6.02
CA LEU A 32 -1.52 -1.12 -5.94
C LEU A 32 -0.34 -0.96 -6.89
N ASP A 33 -0.42 0.00 -7.81
CA ASP A 33 0.66 0.27 -8.75
C ASP A 33 1.04 1.74 -8.73
N HIS A 34 2.33 2.00 -9.00
CA HIS A 34 2.86 3.35 -9.19
C HIS A 34 2.64 4.29 -7.99
N PHE A 35 2.57 3.73 -6.78
CA PHE A 35 2.55 4.46 -5.51
C PHE A 35 3.96 4.98 -5.22
N PHE A 36 4.12 6.23 -4.80
CA PHE A 36 5.43 6.74 -4.40
C PHE A 36 5.45 7.22 -2.96
N CYS A 37 6.58 7.00 -2.31
CA CYS A 37 6.89 7.47 -0.96
C CYS A 37 8.39 7.60 -0.75
N ALA A 38 8.81 8.18 0.38
CA ALA A 38 10.18 8.06 0.82
C ALA A 38 10.49 6.59 1.17
N GLY A 39 11.72 6.14 0.87
CA GLY A 39 12.10 4.74 1.02
C GLY A 39 12.04 4.20 2.45
N ASP A 40 12.29 5.04 3.45
CA ASP A 40 12.18 4.73 4.88
C ASP A 40 10.73 4.49 5.33
N GLN A 41 9.79 5.29 4.82
CA GLN A 41 8.37 5.16 5.14
C GLN A 41 7.74 3.85 4.63
N LEU A 42 8.33 3.21 3.62
CA LEU A 42 7.80 1.99 3.01
C LEU A 42 7.64 0.86 4.04
N GLU A 43 8.67 0.65 4.85
CA GLU A 43 8.70 -0.40 5.88
C GLU A 43 8.13 0.11 7.22
N GLU A 44 8.33 1.38 7.55
CA GLU A 44 7.94 1.94 8.85
C GLU A 44 6.46 2.34 8.92
N ILE A 45 5.85 2.71 7.79
CA ILE A 45 4.49 3.26 7.74
C ILE A 45 3.58 2.40 6.87
N TYR A 46 3.95 2.19 5.60
CA TYR A 46 3.02 1.64 4.61
C TYR A 46 2.83 0.13 4.76
N ALA A 47 3.89 -0.64 4.99
CA ALA A 47 3.78 -2.08 5.29
C ALA A 47 2.88 -2.34 6.52
N PRO A 48 3.12 -1.71 7.68
CA PRO A 48 2.25 -1.84 8.85
C PRO A 48 0.81 -1.40 8.58
N LEU A 49 0.59 -0.34 7.80
CA LEU A 49 -0.76 0.15 7.47
C LEU A 49 -1.56 -0.88 6.65
N PHE A 50 -0.97 -1.48 5.62
CA PHE A 50 -1.66 -2.53 4.87
C PHE A 50 -1.94 -3.76 5.73
N GLN A 51 -0.99 -4.14 6.57
CA GLN A 51 -1.14 -5.27 7.48
C GLN A 51 -2.21 -5.01 8.56
N SER A 52 -2.31 -3.80 9.11
CA SER A 52 -3.30 -3.45 10.13
C SER A 52 -4.74 -3.51 9.62
N VAL A 53 -4.94 -3.28 8.31
CA VAL A 53 -6.26 -3.47 7.66
C VAL A 53 -6.60 -4.96 7.48
N GLY A 54 -5.60 -5.84 7.46
CA GLY A 54 -5.77 -7.29 7.30
C GLY A 54 -5.35 -7.82 5.92
N PHE A 55 -4.63 -7.01 5.12
CA PHE A 55 -4.02 -7.52 3.89
C PHE A 55 -2.77 -8.35 4.17
N ASN A 56 -2.65 -9.47 3.48
CA ASN A 56 -1.41 -10.22 3.35
C ASN A 56 -0.57 -9.65 2.21
N LYS A 57 0.74 -9.54 2.41
CA LYS A 57 1.69 -9.24 1.34
C LYS A 57 1.91 -10.48 0.48
N LEU A 58 1.61 -10.38 -0.81
CA LEU A 58 1.97 -11.41 -1.80
C LEU A 58 3.27 -11.07 -2.53
N GLN A 59 3.33 -9.88 -3.14
CA GLN A 59 4.50 -9.47 -3.90
C GLN A 59 4.68 -7.97 -3.87
N TRP A 60 5.90 -7.51 -3.61
CA TRP A 60 6.27 -6.09 -3.64
C TRP A 60 7.42 -5.91 -4.62
N VAL A 61 7.29 -4.92 -5.50
CA VAL A 61 8.35 -4.47 -6.39
C VAL A 61 8.61 -3.01 -6.08
N VAL A 62 9.86 -2.68 -5.78
CA VAL A 62 10.28 -1.32 -5.41
C VAL A 62 11.33 -0.84 -6.41
N GLY A 63 11.16 0.38 -6.92
CA GLY A 63 12.09 1.02 -7.85
C GLY A 63 12.41 2.45 -7.41
N ARG A 64 13.60 2.95 -7.73
CA ARG A 64 13.95 4.35 -7.42
C ARG A 64 13.15 5.30 -8.32
N LYS A 65 12.64 6.37 -7.72
CA LYS A 65 12.05 7.51 -8.43
C LYS A 65 13.16 8.54 -8.70
N LEU A 66 13.38 8.89 -9.96
CA LEU A 66 14.58 9.61 -10.44
C LEU A 66 14.31 11.06 -10.87
N ASP A 67 13.08 11.53 -10.80
CA ASP A 67 12.64 12.83 -11.35
C ASP A 67 12.99 14.03 -10.47
N ARG A 68 13.18 13.86 -9.15
CA ARG A 68 13.36 14.97 -8.19
C ARG A 68 14.69 14.98 -7.43
N GLY A 69 15.67 14.21 -7.88
CA GLY A 69 17.00 14.13 -7.28
C GLY A 69 17.14 13.04 -6.20
N PRO A 70 18.35 12.47 -6.03
CA PRO A 70 18.60 11.34 -5.13
C PRO A 70 18.45 11.65 -3.64
N GLU A 71 18.51 12.93 -3.25
CA GLU A 71 18.42 13.40 -1.86
C GLU A 71 17.07 13.10 -1.21
N LEU A 72 15.98 13.10 -1.98
CA LEU A 72 14.64 12.81 -1.47
C LEU A 72 14.39 11.31 -1.24
N ARG A 73 15.25 10.45 -1.81
CA ARG A 73 15.16 8.98 -1.70
C ARG A 73 13.77 8.43 -2.00
N GLU A 74 13.06 9.08 -2.93
CA GLU A 74 11.73 8.64 -3.33
C GLU A 74 11.82 7.29 -4.06
N MET A 75 10.85 6.43 -3.76
CA MET A 75 10.72 5.10 -4.35
C MET A 75 9.32 4.95 -4.93
N TYR A 76 9.20 4.22 -6.03
CA TYR A 76 7.95 3.67 -6.51
C TYR A 76 7.73 2.27 -5.92
N LEU A 77 6.52 2.00 -5.47
CA LEU A 77 6.03 0.71 -5.00
C LEU A 77 4.91 0.23 -5.94
N SER A 78 5.07 -1.02 -6.39
CA SER A 78 3.99 -1.83 -6.92
C SER A 78 3.78 -3.01 -5.98
N ALA A 79 2.58 -3.14 -5.42
CA ALA A 79 2.25 -4.14 -4.41
C ALA A 79 1.04 -4.96 -4.85
N LEU A 80 1.15 -6.28 -4.73
CA LEU A 80 0.03 -7.20 -4.76
C LEU A 80 -0.25 -7.65 -3.32
N LEU A 81 -1.50 -7.41 -2.90
CA LEU A 81 -1.99 -7.67 -1.56
C LEU A 81 -3.20 -8.60 -1.65
N GLU A 82 -3.36 -9.51 -0.68
CA GLU A 82 -4.48 -10.44 -0.61
C GLU A 82 -5.32 -10.18 0.64
N LYS A 83 -6.64 -10.16 0.48
CA LYS A 83 -7.56 -10.23 1.60
C LYS A 83 -7.59 -11.65 2.16
N HIS A 84 -7.26 -11.79 3.44
CA HIS A 84 -7.21 -13.09 4.12
C HIS A 84 -8.49 -13.92 3.89
N LEU A 85 -8.34 -15.22 3.62
CA LEU A 85 -9.43 -16.14 3.25
C LEU A 85 -10.44 -16.41 4.37
N ASN A 86 -10.00 -16.31 5.63
CA ASN A 86 -10.90 -16.52 6.77
C ASN A 86 -11.84 -15.34 6.94
N ASN A 87 -13.14 -15.59 6.81
CA ASN A 87 -14.17 -14.77 7.41
C ASN A 87 -14.02 -14.87 8.93
N SER A 88 -13.28 -13.97 9.57
CA SER A 88 -13.28 -13.84 11.03
C SER A 88 -14.61 -13.28 11.60
N TRP A 89 -15.69 -13.35 10.81
CA TRP A 89 -17.03 -12.85 11.09
C TRP A 89 -18.14 -13.90 10.89
N SER A 90 -17.79 -15.19 10.81
CA SER A 90 -18.74 -16.32 10.83
C SER A 90 -18.58 -17.13 12.10
#